data_AF-A0A8H4L0Z0-F1
#
_entry.id   AF-A0A8H4L0Z0-F1
#
_cell.length_a   1.000
_cell.length_b   1.000
_cell.length_c   1.000
_cell.angle_alpha   90.00
_cell.angle_beta   90.00
_cell.angle_gamma   90.00
#
_symmetry.space_group_name_H-M   'P 1'
#
loop_
_entity.id
_entity.type
_entity.pdbx_description
1 polymer ?
#
loop_
_entity_poly.entity_id
_entity_poly.type
_entity_poly.pdbx_seq_one_letter_code
_entity_poly.pdbx_strand_id
1 'polypeptide(L)'
;MLGLFVRQLRFKPKPLPQDVRLDGKKALVTGAGVGSLGLEVAKEMASRDLSPVILGVRNTTAGEEARQQITSESPSCNVDGWHVDYNPSKAWPSSLCGLNPSINWISSFYVRA
;
A
#
# COMPACT_ATOMS: atom_id res chain seq x y z
N MET A 1 2.32 -32.44 -0.23
CA MET A 1 3.22 -31.25 -0.22
C MET A 1 3.69 -30.82 -1.61
N LEU A 2 3.96 -31.73 -2.56
CA LEU A 2 4.49 -31.37 -3.90
C LEU A 2 3.63 -30.37 -4.70
N GLY A 3 2.29 -30.45 -4.58
CA GLY A 3 1.37 -29.57 -5.29
C GLY A 3 1.46 -28.08 -4.92
N LEU A 4 1.90 -27.74 -3.71
CA LEU A 4 2.10 -26.34 -3.29
C LEU A 4 3.29 -25.71 -4.04
N PHE A 5 4.39 -26.44 -4.18
CA PHE A 5 5.57 -25.97 -4.90
C PHE A 5 5.30 -25.76 -6.39
N VAL A 6 4.55 -26.67 -7.02
CA VAL A 6 4.19 -26.53 -8.44
C VAL A 6 3.32 -25.29 -8.66
N ARG A 7 2.38 -25.02 -7.76
CA ARG A 7 1.45 -23.89 -7.89
C ARG A 7 2.11 -22.55 -7.57
N GLN A 8 3.00 -22.49 -6.59
CA GLN A 8 3.74 -21.27 -6.24
C GLN A 8 4.82 -20.91 -7.27
N LEU A 9 5.48 -21.90 -7.91
CA LEU A 9 6.58 -21.67 -8.85
C LEU A 9 6.15 -21.58 -10.33
N ARG A 10 5.01 -22.17 -10.74
CA ARG A 10 4.54 -22.09 -12.14
C ARG A 10 3.53 -20.99 -12.40
N PHE A 11 2.86 -20.46 -11.38
CA PHE A 11 1.82 -19.47 -11.59
C PHE A 11 2.44 -18.06 -11.64
N LYS A 12 2.66 -17.54 -12.84
CA LYS A 12 3.05 -16.15 -13.01
C LYS A 12 1.78 -15.29 -12.92
N PRO A 13 1.70 -14.34 -11.97
CA PRO A 13 0.57 -13.43 -11.92
C PRO A 13 0.51 -12.65 -13.24
N LYS A 14 -0.72 -12.41 -13.73
CA LYS A 14 -0.93 -11.57 -14.92
C LYS A 14 -0.30 -10.20 -14.64
N PRO A 15 0.54 -9.66 -15.55
CA PRO A 15 1.14 -8.35 -15.35
C PRO A 15 0.04 -7.30 -15.22
N LEU A 16 0.30 -6.29 -14.38
CA LEU A 16 -0.64 -5.20 -14.18
C LEU A 16 -0.83 -4.45 -15.50
N PRO A 17 -2.07 -4.12 -15.90
CA PRO A 17 -2.32 -3.38 -17.13
C PRO A 17 -1.63 -2.01 -17.06
N GLN A 18 -0.86 -1.63 -18.07
CA GLN A 18 -0.09 -0.38 -18.08
C GLN A 18 -0.94 0.87 -18.34
N ASP A 19 -2.17 0.70 -18.80
CA ASP A 19 -3.13 1.76 -19.13
C ASP A 19 -3.94 2.27 -17.91
N VAL A 20 -3.80 1.61 -16.75
CA VAL A 20 -4.49 2.03 -15.53
C VAL A 20 -3.83 3.28 -14.99
N ARG A 21 -4.51 4.41 -15.17
CA ARG A 21 -4.21 5.68 -14.50
C ARG A 21 -5.00 5.83 -13.22
N LEU A 22 -4.34 6.32 -12.18
CA LEU A 22 -4.92 6.51 -10.85
C LEU A 22 -4.98 7.99 -10.44
N ASP A 23 -4.93 8.87 -11.43
CA ASP A 23 -5.00 10.33 -11.28
C ASP A 23 -6.12 10.76 -10.31
N GLY A 24 -5.76 11.59 -9.34
CA GLY A 24 -6.71 12.19 -8.39
C GLY A 24 -7.26 11.25 -7.32
N LYS A 25 -6.80 10.00 -7.26
CA LYS A 25 -7.20 9.03 -6.24
C LYS A 25 -6.27 9.05 -5.04
N LYS A 26 -6.81 8.62 -3.89
CA LYS A 26 -6.07 8.49 -2.63
C LYS A 26 -5.96 7.04 -2.24
N ALA A 27 -4.77 6.60 -1.86
CA ALA A 27 -4.53 5.24 -1.40
C ALA A 27 -3.96 5.23 0.02
N LEU A 28 -4.43 4.29 0.83
CA LEU A 28 -3.82 3.87 2.07
C LEU A 28 -3.26 2.46 1.89
N VAL A 29 -1.96 2.32 2.00
CA VAL A 29 -1.25 1.06 1.87
C VAL A 29 -0.76 0.63 3.23
N THR A 30 -1.29 -0.48 3.75
CA THR A 30 -0.90 -1.00 5.07
C THR A 30 0.21 -2.04 4.95
N GLY A 31 1.11 -2.07 5.93
CA GLY A 31 2.26 -2.97 5.90
C GLY A 31 3.36 -2.53 4.92
N ALA A 32 3.44 -1.23 4.61
CA ALA A 32 4.35 -0.65 3.62
C ALA A 32 5.76 -0.32 4.16
N GLY A 33 6.30 -1.21 5.00
CA GLY A 33 7.68 -1.06 5.50
C GLY A 33 8.73 -1.42 4.45
N VAL A 34 10.00 -1.13 4.74
CA VAL A 34 11.13 -1.51 3.88
C VAL A 34 11.16 -3.02 3.60
N GLY A 35 11.31 -3.40 2.33
CA GLY A 35 11.37 -4.80 1.90
C GLY A 35 10.03 -5.55 1.92
N SER A 36 8.93 -4.87 2.19
CA SER A 36 7.59 -5.47 2.19
C SER A 36 6.94 -5.43 0.80
N LEU A 37 5.96 -6.31 0.58
CA LEU A 37 5.11 -6.24 -0.61
C LEU A 37 4.31 -4.92 -0.67
N GLY A 38 3.95 -4.36 0.49
CA GLY A 38 3.22 -3.10 0.58
C GLY A 38 4.01 -1.92 0.01
N LEU A 39 5.33 -1.92 0.20
CA LEU A 39 6.21 -0.90 -0.38
C LEU A 39 6.23 -0.96 -1.91
N GLU A 40 6.37 -2.15 -2.48
CA GLU A 40 6.41 -2.33 -3.93
C GLU A 40 5.08 -1.91 -4.58
N VAL A 41 3.96 -2.26 -3.93
CA VAL A 41 2.65 -1.81 -4.40
C VAL A 41 2.50 -0.30 -4.29
N ALA A 42 3.02 0.33 -3.24
CA ALA A 42 2.98 1.78 -3.11
C ALA A 42 3.82 2.48 -4.19
N LYS A 43 4.98 1.91 -4.57
CA LYS A 43 5.78 2.37 -5.72
C LYS A 43 5.02 2.26 -7.03
N GLU A 44 4.40 1.11 -7.29
CA GLU A 44 3.57 0.88 -8.48
C GLU A 44 2.33 1.78 -8.54
N MET A 45 1.76 2.18 -7.39
CA MET A 45 0.67 3.16 -7.36
C MET A 45 1.19 4.58 -7.62
N ALA A 46 2.32 4.95 -7.02
CA ALA A 46 2.95 6.26 -7.22
C ALA A 46 3.39 6.47 -8.68
N SER A 47 3.88 5.43 -9.35
CA SER A 47 4.29 5.48 -10.77
C SER A 47 3.11 5.65 -11.75
N ARG A 48 1.88 5.48 -11.27
CA ARG A 48 0.62 5.62 -12.05
C ARG A 48 -0.14 6.90 -11.71
N ASP A 49 0.58 7.90 -11.20
CA ASP A 49 0.08 9.23 -10.85
C ASP A 49 -1.00 9.21 -9.75
N LEU A 50 -1.03 8.16 -8.91
CA LEU A 50 -1.85 8.17 -7.71
C LEU A 50 -1.24 9.15 -6.71
N SER A 51 -1.97 10.19 -6.34
CA SER A 51 -1.51 11.16 -5.34
C SER A 51 -2.69 11.74 -4.55
N PRO A 52 -2.65 11.77 -3.20
CA PRO A 52 -1.60 11.24 -2.32
C PRO A 52 -1.65 9.72 -2.01
N VAL A 53 -0.48 9.14 -1.71
CA VAL A 53 -0.29 7.78 -1.17
C VAL A 53 0.06 7.85 0.32
N ILE A 54 -0.69 7.14 1.17
CA ILE A 54 -0.46 7.05 2.62
C ILE A 54 0.11 5.67 2.96
N LEU A 55 1.26 5.62 3.62
CA LEU A 55 1.93 4.40 4.07
C LEU A 55 1.57 4.11 5.53
N GLY A 56 0.76 3.10 5.79
CA GLY A 56 0.46 2.61 7.12
C GLY A 56 1.55 1.67 7.63
N VAL A 57 2.37 2.15 8.57
CA VAL A 57 3.50 1.41 9.14
C VAL A 57 3.36 1.27 10.66
N ARG A 58 3.92 0.19 11.21
CA ARG A 58 4.03 -0.01 12.67
C ARG A 58 5.25 0.68 13.28
N ASN A 59 6.26 0.96 12.45
CA ASN A 59 7.48 1.65 12.87
C ASN A 59 7.64 2.89 11.99
N THR A 60 7.64 4.06 12.61
CA THR A 60 7.78 5.35 11.93
C THR A 60 9.11 5.47 11.20
N THR A 61 10.20 4.95 11.76
CA THR A 61 11.53 4.97 11.12
C THR A 61 11.50 4.20 9.80
N ALA A 62 10.94 2.99 9.82
CA ALA A 62 10.81 2.18 8.61
C ALA A 62 9.85 2.80 7.58
N GLY A 63 8.86 3.57 8.02
CA GLY A 63 7.95 4.31 7.13
C GLY A 63 8.60 5.52 6.48
N GLU A 64 9.47 6.22 7.19
CA GLU A 64 10.21 7.35 6.64
C GLU A 64 11.24 6.89 5.59
N GLU A 65 11.95 5.80 5.86
CA GLU A 65 12.83 5.16 4.87
C GLU A 65 12.06 4.72 3.62
N ALA A 66 10.89 4.09 3.82
CA ALA A 66 10.00 3.72 2.72
C ALA A 66 9.51 4.94 1.92
N ARG A 67 9.13 6.04 2.61
CA ARG A 67 8.73 7.31 2.00
C ARG A 67 9.84 7.88 1.14
N GLN A 68 11.08 7.88 1.62
CA GLN A 68 12.23 8.37 0.88
C GLN A 68 12.49 7.56 -0.39
N GLN A 69 12.36 6.23 -0.33
CA GLN A 69 12.50 5.38 -1.52
C GLN A 69 11.45 5.70 -2.59
N ILE A 70 10.18 5.82 -2.19
CA ILE A 70 9.10 6.13 -3.16
C ILE A 70 9.28 7.54 -3.73
N THR A 71 9.61 8.52 -2.89
CA THR A 71 9.84 9.91 -3.34
C THR A 71 11.02 9.99 -4.31
N SER A 72 12.06 9.18 -4.12
CA SER A 72 13.21 9.10 -5.01
C SER A 72 12.86 8.50 -6.38
N GLU A 73 11.91 7.56 -6.44
CA GLU A 73 11.49 6.90 -7.68
C GLU A 73 10.35 7.64 -8.39
N SER A 74 9.51 8.37 -7.64
CA SER A 74 8.32 9.07 -8.14
C SER A 74 8.16 10.41 -7.43
N PRO A 75 8.94 11.45 -7.81
CA PRO A 75 8.93 12.76 -7.15
C PRO A 75 7.62 13.54 -7.35
N SER A 76 6.78 13.13 -8.31
CA SER A 76 5.47 13.74 -8.58
C SER A 76 4.38 13.34 -7.57
N CYS A 77 4.58 12.25 -6.82
CA CYS A 77 3.59 11.71 -5.90
C CYS A 77 3.80 12.25 -4.47
N ASN A 78 2.72 12.73 -3.82
CA ASN A 78 2.77 13.06 -2.40
C ASN A 78 2.61 11.80 -1.55
N VAL A 79 3.69 11.40 -0.87
CA VAL A 79 3.72 10.19 -0.03
C VAL A 79 3.81 10.58 1.43
N ASP A 80 2.90 10.08 2.28
CA ASP A 80 2.93 10.33 3.73
C ASP A 80 3.01 9.05 4.55
N GLY A 81 3.94 8.99 5.50
CA GLY A 81 4.12 7.87 6.43
C GLY A 81 3.28 8.03 7.69
N TRP A 82 2.34 7.11 7.93
CA TRP A 82 1.42 7.14 9.06
C TRP A 82 1.67 5.94 9.97
N HIS A 83 1.80 6.20 11.27
CA HIS A 83 1.87 5.14 12.26
C HIS A 83 0.49 4.52 12.47
N VAL A 84 0.31 3.26 12.07
CA VAL A 84 -0.95 2.52 12.19
C VAL A 84 -0.74 1.31 13.09
N ASP A 85 -1.39 1.34 14.25
CA ASP A 85 -1.46 0.19 15.17
C ASP A 85 -2.70 -0.64 14.83
N TYR A 86 -2.50 -1.94 14.58
CA TYR A 86 -3.54 -2.88 14.12
C TYR A 86 -4.29 -3.54 15.29
N ASN A 87 -4.28 -2.90 16.46
CA ASN A 87 -4.97 -3.42 17.63
C ASN A 87 -6.48 -3.15 17.49
N PRO A 88 -7.35 -4.19 17.42
CA PRO A 88 -8.79 -4.00 17.25
C PRO A 88 -9.48 -3.24 18.39
N SER A 89 -8.83 -3.10 19.56
CA SER A 89 -9.33 -2.28 20.67
C SER A 89 -8.93 -0.80 20.60
N LYS A 90 -7.97 -0.44 19.74
CA LYS A 90 -7.58 0.96 19.52
C LYS A 90 -8.40 1.55 18.38
N ALA A 91 -9.02 2.69 18.65
CA ALA A 91 -9.81 3.41 17.68
C ALA A 91 -8.95 3.84 16.47
N TRP A 92 -9.53 3.77 15.28
CA TRP A 92 -8.94 4.35 14.07
C TRP A 92 -8.73 5.84 14.29
N PRO A 93 -7.61 6.43 13.81
CA PRO A 93 -7.43 7.86 13.87
C PRO A 93 -8.57 8.54 13.10
N SER A 94 -9.08 9.66 13.62
CA SER A 94 -10.25 10.38 13.09
C SER A 94 -10.13 10.73 11.62
N SER A 95 -8.89 10.88 11.13
CA SER A 95 -8.54 11.14 9.73
C SER A 95 -8.83 9.97 8.79
N LEU A 96 -9.03 8.75 9.30
CA LEU A 96 -9.37 7.54 8.55
C LEU A 96 -10.83 7.10 8.74
N CYS A 97 -11.63 7.76 9.58
CA CYS A 97 -13.03 7.42 9.81
C CYS A 97 -13.92 7.47 8.55
N GLY A 98 -13.43 8.08 7.45
CA GLY A 98 -14.08 8.06 6.14
C GLY A 98 -13.76 6.85 5.27
N LEU A 99 -12.82 5.99 5.65
CA LEU A 99 -12.50 4.74 4.96
C LEU A 99 -13.38 3.63 5.55
N ASN A 100 -14.36 3.17 4.78
CA ASN A 100 -15.47 2.36 5.29
C ASN A 100 -15.01 0.99 5.86
N PRO A 101 -15.38 0.63 7.11
CA PRO A 101 -14.98 -0.63 7.76
C PRO A 101 -15.77 -1.88 7.30
N SER A 102 -16.71 -1.78 6.35
CA SER A 102 -17.58 -2.89 5.95
C SER A 102 -17.00 -3.87 4.92
N ILE A 103 -15.68 -3.87 4.68
CA ILE A 103 -15.04 -4.73 3.67
C ILE A 103 -14.25 -5.85 4.36
N ASN A 104 -14.55 -7.11 3.99
CA ASN A 104 -13.83 -8.30 4.41
C ASN A 104 -12.30 -8.12 4.23
N TRP A 105 -11.58 -8.25 5.34
CA TRP A 105 -10.18 -7.84 5.57
C TRP A 105 -9.09 -8.66 4.85
N ILE A 106 -9.34 -9.12 3.63
CA ILE A 106 -8.34 -9.86 2.83
C ILE A 106 -7.44 -8.91 2.03
N SER A 107 -7.79 -7.62 1.91
CA SER A 107 -7.05 -6.67 1.08
C SER A 107 -6.25 -5.69 1.93
N SER A 108 -4.93 -5.87 1.99
CA SER A 108 -3.94 -5.01 2.69
C SER A 108 -3.85 -3.56 2.14
N PHE A 109 -4.73 -3.20 1.21
CA PHE A 109 -4.69 -2.00 0.38
C PHE A 109 -6.08 -1.39 0.30
N TYR A 110 -6.19 -0.09 0.58
CA TYR A 110 -7.42 0.66 0.42
C TYR A 110 -7.19 1.79 -0.58
N VAL A 111 -7.93 1.80 -1.69
CA VAL A 111 -7.90 2.88 -2.68
C VAL A 111 -9.28 3.49 -2.74
N ARG A 112 -9.39 4.80 -2.45
CA ARG A 112 -10.63 5.56 -2.62
C ARG A 112 -10.61 6.25 -3.97
N ALA A 113 -11.59 5.91 -4.81
CA ALA A 113 -11.95 6.65 -6.01
C ALA A 113 -12.92 7.79 -5.68
#